data_AF-A0A965RXK9-F1
#
_entry.id   AF-A0A965RXK9-F1
#
_cell.length_a   1.000
_cell.length_b   1.000
_cell.length_c   1.000
_cell.angle_alpha   90.00
_cell.angle_beta   90.00
_cell.angle_gamma   90.00
#
_symmetry.space_group_name_H-M   'P 1'
#
loop_
_entity.id
_entity.type
_entity.pdbx_description
1 polymer ?
#
loop_
_entity_poly.entity_id
_entity_poly.type
_entity_poly.pdbx_seq_one_letter_code
_entity_poly.pdbx_strand_id
1 'polypeptide(L)'
;MINKNLLFNWFLVAIPIAIYLLAVHLELFRIHYFLAHFCAGVVGFIFTLSVFILHFNISNKPEEFVSRYLIMTTVQILSFLSFITALIYTGKPRIIVFHTLFLFLILLIFQTISLIRKRN
;
A
#
# COMPACT_ATOMS: atom_id res chain seq x y z
N MET A 1 -13.74 14.90 -13.79
CA MET A 1 -13.39 15.79 -12.66
C MET A 1 -12.77 14.91 -11.56
N ILE A 2 -11.45 14.93 -11.38
CA ILE A 2 -10.78 14.03 -10.42
C ILE A 2 -11.13 14.49 -9.00
N ASN A 3 -11.65 13.57 -8.19
CA ASN A 3 -12.02 13.86 -6.80
C ASN A 3 -10.76 14.22 -5.99
N LYS A 4 -10.73 15.39 -5.34
CA LYS A 4 -9.62 15.84 -4.49
C LYS A 4 -9.26 14.80 -3.41
N ASN A 5 -10.25 14.06 -2.93
CA ASN A 5 -10.08 13.00 -1.93
C ASN A 5 -9.37 11.76 -2.46
N LEU A 6 -9.48 11.49 -3.77
CA LEU A 6 -8.78 10.41 -4.46
C LEU A 6 -7.31 10.81 -4.69
N LEU A 7 -7.08 12.04 -5.15
CA LEU A 7 -5.74 12.62 -5.30
C LEU A 7 -4.96 12.59 -3.99
N PHE A 8 -5.59 12.98 -2.87
CA PHE A 8 -4.95 12.94 -1.55
C PHE A 8 -4.54 11.50 -1.15
N ASN A 9 -5.40 10.51 -1.39
CA ASN A 9 -5.08 9.11 -1.14
C ASN A 9 -3.86 8.65 -1.96
N TRP A 10 -3.73 9.10 -3.20
CA TRP A 10 -2.59 8.75 -4.06
C TRP A 10 -1.29 9.36 -3.54
N PHE A 11 -1.30 10.60 -3.06
CA PHE A 11 -0.13 11.22 -2.43
C PHE A 11 0.32 10.46 -1.18
N LEU A 12 -0.62 9.99 -0.36
CA LEU A 12 -0.31 9.22 0.84
C LEU A 12 0.35 7.87 0.56
N VAL A 13 0.10 7.29 -0.62
CA VAL A 13 0.77 6.06 -1.06
C VAL A 13 2.11 6.39 -1.72
N ALA A 14 2.16 7.43 -2.56
CA ALA A 14 3.35 7.78 -3.32
C ALA A 14 4.50 8.27 -2.45
N ILE A 15 4.24 9.07 -1.41
CA ILE A 15 5.29 9.67 -0.58
C ILE A 15 6.11 8.60 0.18
N PRO A 16 5.50 7.67 0.95
CA PRO A 16 6.26 6.62 1.63
C PRO A 16 7.04 5.72 0.67
N ILE A 17 6.47 5.42 -0.50
CA ILE A 17 7.15 4.66 -1.55
C ILE A 17 8.37 5.43 -2.08
N ALA A 18 8.23 6.71 -2.37
CA ALA A 18 9.33 7.54 -2.86
C ALA A 18 10.47 7.65 -1.82
N ILE A 19 10.13 7.84 -0.54
CA ILE A 19 11.12 7.86 0.56
C ILE A 19 11.84 6.52 0.66
N TYR A 20 11.10 5.41 0.59
CA TYR A 20 11.69 4.07 0.60
C TYR A 20 12.66 3.85 -0.57
N LEU A 21 12.25 4.20 -1.80
CA LEU A 21 13.09 4.04 -2.99
C LEU A 21 14.33 4.94 -2.95
N LEU A 22 14.19 6.17 -2.43
CA LEU A 22 15.32 7.06 -2.20
C LEU A 22 16.31 6.46 -1.21
N ALA A 23 15.83 5.89 -0.09
CA ALA A 23 16.69 5.23 0.89
C ALA A 23 17.44 4.01 0.31
N VAL A 24 16.79 3.25 -0.59
CA VAL A 24 17.45 2.16 -1.33
C VAL A 24 18.51 2.72 -2.29
N HIS A 25 18.23 3.82 -2.99
CA HIS A 25 19.17 4.44 -3.93
C HIS A 25 20.40 5.03 -3.24
N LEU A 26 20.24 5.54 -2.01
CA LEU A 26 21.33 6.01 -1.14
C LEU A 26 22.09 4.87 -0.45
N GLU A 27 21.84 3.62 -0.83
CA GLU A 27 22.47 2.41 -0.28
C GLU A 27 22.31 2.23 1.24
N LEU A 28 21.33 2.90 1.87
CA LEU A 28 21.03 2.72 3.29
C LEU A 28 20.56 1.29 3.59
N PHE A 29 20.00 0.64 2.57
CA PHE A 29 19.60 -0.75 2.62
C PHE A 29 20.37 -1.51 1.54
N ARG A 30 21.17 -2.51 1.94
CA ARG A 30 21.94 -3.39 1.04
C ARG A 30 21.02 -4.33 0.26
N ILE A 31 20.16 -3.77 -0.60
CA ILE A 31 19.12 -4.46 -1.36
C ILE A 31 19.33 -4.16 -2.84
N HIS A 32 19.10 -5.17 -3.67
CA HIS A 32 19.18 -5.01 -5.12
C HIS A 32 18.12 -4.02 -5.63
N TYR A 33 18.57 -2.93 -6.27
CA TYR A 33 17.72 -1.82 -6.71
C TYR A 33 16.49 -2.25 -7.51
N PHE A 34 16.69 -3.09 -8.53
CA PHE A 34 15.58 -3.57 -9.38
C PHE A 34 14.52 -4.34 -8.58
N LEU A 35 14.95 -5.14 -7.60
CA LEU A 35 14.03 -5.96 -6.82
C LEU A 35 13.23 -5.08 -5.84
N ALA A 36 13.86 -4.07 -5.25
CA ALA A 36 13.18 -3.09 -4.41
C ALA A 36 12.11 -2.30 -5.21
N HIS A 37 12.45 -1.88 -6.43
CA HIS A 37 11.50 -1.18 -7.31
C HIS A 37 10.32 -2.06 -7.68
N PHE A 38 10.58 -3.31 -8.05
CA PHE A 38 9.53 -4.28 -8.36
C PHE A 38 8.59 -4.49 -7.15
N CYS A 39 9.15 -4.74 -5.97
CA CYS A 39 8.37 -4.97 -4.76
C CYS A 39 7.55 -3.73 -4.35
N ALA A 40 8.17 -2.55 -4.38
CA ALA A 40 7.47 -1.29 -4.11
C ALA A 40 6.36 -1.01 -5.14
N GLY A 41 6.60 -1.33 -6.41
CA GLY A 41 5.62 -1.20 -7.49
C GLY A 41 4.41 -2.11 -7.27
N VAL A 42 4.65 -3.39 -6.91
CA VAL A 42 3.56 -4.33 -6.59
C VAL A 42 2.76 -3.85 -5.38
N VAL A 43 3.43 -3.40 -4.32
CA VAL A 43 2.75 -2.84 -3.14
C VAL A 43 1.92 -1.62 -3.51
N GLY A 44 2.49 -0.66 -4.25
CA GLY A 44 1.76 0.51 -4.73
C GLY A 44 0.56 0.14 -5.60
N PHE A 45 0.70 -0.87 -6.47
CA PHE A 45 -0.39 -1.38 -7.28
C PHE A 45 -1.53 -1.98 -6.44
N ILE A 46 -1.21 -2.79 -5.43
CA ILE A 46 -2.20 -3.35 -4.49
C ILE A 46 -3.01 -2.23 -3.84
N PHE A 47 -2.35 -1.19 -3.34
CA PHE A 47 -3.04 -0.06 -2.69
C PHE A 47 -3.90 0.72 -3.69
N THR A 48 -3.37 1.09 -4.84
CA THR A 48 -4.12 1.85 -5.87
C THR A 48 -5.33 1.10 -6.38
N LEU A 49 -5.20 -0.21 -6.65
CA LEU A 49 -6.30 -1.03 -7.15
C LEU A 49 -7.37 -1.23 -6.07
N SER A 50 -6.96 -1.36 -4.81
CA SER A 50 -7.90 -1.58 -3.71
C SER A 50 -8.75 -0.34 -3.41
N VAL A 51 -8.27 0.87 -3.72
CA VAL A 51 -9.04 2.12 -3.56
C VAL A 51 -10.34 2.14 -4.40
N PHE A 52 -10.41 1.37 -5.49
CA PHE A 52 -11.65 1.22 -6.25
C PHE A 52 -12.77 0.58 -5.43
N ILE A 53 -12.46 -0.36 -4.52
CA ILE A 53 -13.44 -1.00 -3.62
C ILE A 53 -14.16 0.06 -2.76
N LEU A 54 -13.41 1.06 -2.30
CA LEU A 54 -13.96 2.14 -1.47
C LEU A 54 -14.91 3.05 -2.26
N HIS A 55 -14.65 3.28 -3.55
CA HIS A 55 -15.35 4.26 -4.37
C HIS A 55 -16.39 3.66 -5.34
N PHE A 56 -16.48 2.32 -5.44
CA PHE A 56 -17.32 1.64 -6.44
C PHE A 56 -18.83 1.94 -6.32
N ASN A 57 -19.30 2.43 -5.18
CA ASN A 57 -20.70 2.83 -5.01
C ASN A 57 -20.81 3.93 -3.93
N ILE A 58 -21.00 5.18 -4.29
CA ILE A 58 -20.98 6.30 -3.34
C ILE A 58 -22.24 6.24 -2.47
N SER A 59 -22.15 5.61 -1.29
CA SER A 59 -23.19 5.67 -0.27
C SER A 59 -22.76 6.65 0.82
N ASN A 60 -23.68 7.51 1.25
CA ASN A 60 -23.45 8.49 2.31
C ASN A 60 -23.57 7.89 3.72
N LYS A 61 -23.83 6.58 3.84
CA LYS A 61 -23.97 5.92 5.14
C LYS A 61 -22.60 5.58 5.73
N PRO A 62 -22.30 5.99 6.99
CA PRO A 62 -21.01 5.75 7.62
C PRO A 62 -20.71 4.25 7.83
N GLU A 63 -21.74 3.44 8.07
CA GLU A 63 -21.61 1.98 8.26
C GLU A 63 -21.10 1.28 7.00
N GLU A 64 -21.62 1.66 5.84
CA GLU A 64 -21.17 1.10 4.55
C GLU A 64 -19.73 1.47 4.24
N PHE A 65 -19.31 2.69 4.61
CA PHE A 65 -17.91 3.11 4.45
C PHE A 65 -16.96 2.26 5.29
N VAL A 66 -17.29 2.02 6.56
CA VAL A 66 -16.47 1.17 7.45
C VAL A 66 -16.41 -0.27 6.90
N SER A 67 -17.54 -0.83 6.49
CA SER A 67 -17.60 -2.18 5.89
C SER A 67 -16.70 -2.29 4.65
N ARG A 68 -16.80 -1.34 3.72
CA ARG A 68 -15.97 -1.31 2.50
C ARG A 68 -14.50 -1.09 2.79
N TYR A 69 -14.18 -0.28 3.80
CA TYR A 69 -12.80 -0.11 4.25
C TYR A 69 -12.22 -1.41 4.77
N LEU A 70 -12.98 -2.18 5.58
CA LEU A 70 -12.56 -3.49 6.06
C LEU A 70 -12.37 -4.49 4.92
N ILE A 71 -13.28 -4.49 3.93
CA ILE A 71 -13.13 -5.33 2.73
C ILE A 71 -11.87 -4.93 1.97
N MET A 72 -11.64 -3.63 1.76
CA MET A 72 -10.47 -3.11 1.07
C MET A 72 -9.18 -3.53 1.76
N THR A 73 -9.05 -3.33 3.08
CA THR A 73 -7.83 -3.73 3.82
C THR A 73 -7.65 -5.24 3.84
N THR A 74 -8.73 -6.01 3.91
CA THR A 74 -8.68 -7.47 3.82
C THR A 74 -8.12 -7.92 2.47
N VAL A 75 -8.62 -7.35 1.36
CA VAL A 75 -8.11 -7.65 0.01
C VAL A 75 -6.65 -7.23 -0.13
N GLN A 76 -6.26 -6.07 0.41
CA GLN A 76 -4.86 -5.61 0.42
C GLN A 76 -3.95 -6.60 1.16
N ILE A 77 -4.34 -7.01 2.38
CA ILE A 77 -3.58 -7.95 3.21
C ILE A 77 -3.46 -9.30 2.52
N LEU A 78 -4.55 -9.82 1.96
CA LEU A 78 -4.55 -11.13 1.29
C LEU A 78 -3.66 -11.10 0.02
N SER A 79 -3.79 -10.06 -0.79
CA SER A 79 -2.95 -9.86 -1.99
C SER A 79 -1.48 -9.74 -1.63
N PHE A 80 -1.18 -9.00 -0.56
CA PHE A 80 0.18 -8.84 -0.07
C PHE A 80 0.76 -10.14 0.48
N LEU A 81 -0.04 -10.93 1.21
CA LEU A 81 0.38 -12.23 1.73
C LEU A 81 0.68 -13.22 0.60
N SER A 82 -0.15 -13.25 -0.44
CA SER A 82 0.13 -14.04 -1.66
C SER A 82 1.44 -13.61 -2.31
N PHE A 83 1.69 -12.30 -2.43
CA PHE A 83 2.92 -11.78 -3.00
C PHE A 83 4.17 -12.15 -2.19
N ILE A 84 4.13 -11.97 -0.87
CA ILE A 84 5.24 -12.35 0.02
C ILE A 84 5.50 -13.86 -0.03
N THR A 85 4.45 -14.66 -0.08
CA THR A 85 4.57 -16.12 -0.23
C THR A 85 5.28 -16.48 -1.53
N ALA A 86 4.95 -15.81 -2.64
CA ALA A 86 5.64 -16.01 -3.92
C ALA A 86 7.13 -15.58 -3.85
N LEU A 87 7.47 -14.48 -3.17
CA LEU A 87 8.86 -14.07 -2.96
C LEU A 87 9.66 -15.11 -2.17
N ILE A 88 9.06 -15.68 -1.12
CA ILE A 88 9.69 -16.73 -0.30
C ILE A 88 9.88 -17.99 -1.13
N TYR A 89 8.85 -18.43 -1.87
CA TYR A 89 8.90 -19.65 -2.67
C TYR A 89 9.91 -19.56 -3.82
N THR A 90 10.08 -18.38 -4.42
CA THR A 90 11.09 -18.13 -5.47
C THR A 90 12.51 -17.91 -4.94
N GLY A 91 12.74 -18.14 -3.64
CA GLY A 91 14.06 -18.08 -3.03
C GLY A 91 14.66 -16.68 -2.96
N LYS A 92 13.83 -15.62 -2.98
CA LYS A 92 14.34 -14.25 -2.84
C LYS A 92 14.93 -14.02 -1.44
N PRO A 93 15.93 -13.13 -1.30
CA PRO A 93 16.56 -12.86 -0.01
C PRO A 93 15.55 -12.45 1.06
N ARG A 94 15.66 -12.98 2.28
CA ARG A 94 14.74 -12.64 3.39
C ARG A 94 14.71 -11.14 3.69
N ILE A 95 15.81 -10.43 3.45
CA ILE A 95 15.87 -8.98 3.63
C ILE A 95 14.83 -8.25 2.76
N ILE A 96 14.65 -8.63 1.48
CA ILE A 96 13.63 -7.96 0.65
C ILE A 96 12.22 -8.23 1.17
N VAL A 97 11.97 -9.43 1.70
CA VAL A 97 10.67 -9.81 2.28
C VAL A 97 10.35 -8.91 3.47
N PHE A 98 11.29 -8.72 4.39
CA PHE A 98 11.10 -7.83 5.55
C PHE A 98 10.93 -6.37 5.15
N HIS A 99 11.71 -5.87 4.20
CA HIS A 99 11.56 -4.48 3.73
C HIS A 99 10.23 -4.24 3.02
N THR A 100 9.75 -5.21 2.25
CA THR A 100 8.45 -5.13 1.59
C THR A 100 7.31 -5.16 2.62
N LEU A 101 7.41 -6.01 3.65
CA LEU A 101 6.50 -6.02 4.79
C LEU A 101 6.48 -4.68 5.52
N PHE A 102 7.66 -4.13 5.81
CA PHE A 102 7.78 -2.84 6.47
C PHE A 102 7.11 -1.72 5.66
N LEU A 103 7.36 -1.66 4.35
CA LEU A 103 6.72 -0.70 3.45
C LEU A 103 5.19 -0.87 3.44
N PHE A 104 4.70 -2.11 3.36
CA PHE A 104 3.27 -2.41 3.38
C PHE A 104 2.59 -1.93 4.68
N LEU A 105 3.21 -2.19 5.84
CA LEU A 105 2.70 -1.76 7.14
C LEU A 105 2.69 -0.23 7.28
N ILE A 106 3.74 0.46 6.82
CA ILE A 106 3.77 1.93 6.78
C ILE A 106 2.57 2.46 5.98
N LEU A 107 2.33 1.91 4.80
CA LEU A 107 1.22 2.35 3.96
C LEU A 107 -0.14 2.12 4.62
N LEU A 108 -0.34 1.00 5.33
CA LEU A 108 -1.56 0.78 6.12
C LEU A 108 -1.73 1.84 7.23
N ILE A 109 -0.65 2.25 7.90
CA ILE A 109 -0.69 3.30 8.92
C ILE A 109 -1.11 4.63 8.31
N PHE A 110 -0.46 5.05 7.22
CA PHE A 110 -0.79 6.31 6.52
C PHE A 110 -2.24 6.31 6.01
N GLN A 111 -2.70 5.19 5.44
CA GLN A 111 -4.09 5.01 5.00
C GLN A 111 -5.07 5.14 6.17
N THR A 112 -4.74 4.55 7.32
CA THR A 112 -5.59 4.60 8.52
C THR A 112 -5.67 6.02 9.09
N ILE A 113 -4.55 6.74 9.17
CA ILE A 113 -4.52 8.15 9.59
C ILE A 113 -5.38 9.01 8.66
N SER A 114 -5.29 8.78 7.35
CA SER A 114 -6.11 9.50 6.37
C SER A 114 -7.61 9.27 6.53
N LEU A 115 -8.00 8.07 6.96
CA LEU A 115 -9.41 7.74 7.18
C LEU A 115 -9.96 8.52 8.38
N ILE A 116 -9.20 8.58 9.49
CA ILE A 116 -9.59 9.33 10.69
C ILE A 116 -9.80 10.80 10.34
N ARG A 117 -8.91 11.39 9.54
CA ARG A 117 -9.00 12.78 9.10
C ARG A 117 -10.18 13.07 8.17
N LYS A 118 -10.69 12.08 7.43
CA LYS A 118 -11.89 12.26 6.58
C LYS A 118 -13.20 12.17 7.36
N ARG A 119 -13.18 11.58 8.57
CA ARG A 119 -14.36 11.39 9.42
C ARG A 119 -14.61 12.60 10.35
N ASN A 120 -13.55 13.27 10.80
CA ASN A 120 -13.61 14.52 11.56
C ASN A 120 -13.68 15.74 10.65
#